data_AF-A0A2J8TMA9-F1
#
_entry.id   AF-A0A2J8TMA9-F1
#
_cell.length_a   1.000
_cell.length_b   1.000
_cell.length_c   1.000
_cell.angle_alpha   90.00
_cell.angle_beta   90.00
_cell.angle_gamma   90.00
#
_symmetry.space_group_name_H-M   'P 1'
#
loop_
_entity.id
_entity.type
_entity.pdbx_description
1 polymer ?
#
loop_
_entity_poly.entity_id
_entity_poly.type
_entity_poly.pdbx_seq_one_letter_code
_entity_poly.pdbx_strand_id
1 'polypeptide(L)'
;LLPQEQQVDGDLLLRLTEEELQTDLGMKSGITRKRFFRELTELKTFANYSTCDRSNLADWLGSLDPRFRQYTYGLVSCGLDRSLLHRVSEQQLLEDCGIHLGVHRARILTAARAITD
;
A
#
# COMPACT_ATOMS: atom_id res chain seq x y z
N LEU A 1 24.50 8.68 0.34
CA LEU A 1 24.44 7.70 -0.76
C LEU A 1 23.08 7.89 -1.40
N LEU A 2 23.06 8.30 -2.66
CA LEU A 2 21.85 8.79 -3.33
C LEU A 2 21.04 7.60 -3.89
N PRO A 3 19.71 7.68 -3.96
CA PRO A 3 18.83 6.60 -4.47
C PRO A 3 19.17 6.04 -5.87
N GLN A 4 19.97 6.77 -6.67
CA GLN A 4 20.34 6.38 -8.03
C GLN A 4 21.27 5.16 -8.10
N GLU A 5 22.06 4.89 -7.07
CA GLU A 5 22.99 3.74 -7.07
C GLU A 5 22.27 2.39 -6.90
N GLN A 6 21.07 2.40 -6.30
CA GLN A 6 20.26 1.20 -6.05
C GLN A 6 19.22 0.92 -7.15
N GLN A 7 19.20 1.74 -8.23
CA GLN A 7 18.25 1.61 -9.34
C GLN A 7 16.78 1.47 -8.90
N VAL A 8 16.39 2.15 -7.83
CA VAL A 8 15.02 2.12 -7.30
C VAL A 8 14.08 2.71 -8.35
N ASP A 9 13.32 1.85 -9.01
CA ASP A 9 12.27 2.25 -9.95
C ASP A 9 10.93 2.50 -9.22
N GLY A 10 9.89 2.83 -9.98
CA GLY A 10 8.57 3.12 -9.42
C GLY A 10 7.95 1.92 -8.71
N ASP A 11 8.23 0.70 -9.17
CA ASP A 11 7.73 -0.54 -8.58
C ASP A 11 8.37 -0.77 -7.20
N LEU A 12 9.70 -0.71 -7.13
CA LEU A 12 10.45 -0.85 -5.89
C LEU A 12 10.09 0.25 -4.89
N LEU A 13 9.96 1.51 -5.34
CA LEU A 13 9.58 2.63 -4.49
C LEU A 13 8.23 2.39 -3.79
N LEU A 14 7.27 1.79 -4.47
CA LEU A 14 5.95 1.51 -3.91
C LEU A 14 5.95 0.32 -2.94
N ARG A 15 6.99 -0.51 -2.95
CA ARG A 15 7.16 -1.68 -2.07
C ARG A 15 8.19 -1.49 -0.95
N LEU A 16 8.88 -0.35 -0.90
CA LEU A 16 9.91 -0.08 0.10
C LEU A 16 9.45 -0.31 1.54
N THR A 17 10.28 -1.02 2.28
CA THR A 17 10.10 -1.34 3.70
C THR A 17 11.00 -0.48 4.60
N GLU A 18 10.67 -0.44 5.89
CA GLU A 18 11.48 0.24 6.91
C GLU A 18 12.89 -0.36 7.01
N GLU A 19 13.01 -1.68 6.80
CA GLU A 19 14.29 -2.41 6.81
C GLU A 19 15.17 -2.00 5.63
N GLU A 20 14.68 -2.08 4.39
CA GLU A 20 15.41 -1.68 3.18
C GLU A 20 15.84 -0.20 3.24
N LEU A 21 14.98 0.68 3.77
CA LEU A 21 15.36 2.08 3.98
C LEU A 21 16.53 2.22 4.95
N GLN A 22 16.57 1.41 6.00
CA GLN A 22 17.61 1.46 7.02
C GLN A 22 18.91 0.81 6.55
N THR A 23 18.85 -0.40 5.98
CA THR A 23 20.01 -1.23 5.64
C THR A 23 20.57 -0.87 4.27
N ASP A 24 19.72 -0.78 3.27
CA ASP A 24 20.15 -0.76 1.86
C ASP A 24 20.27 0.68 1.34
N LEU A 25 19.38 1.56 1.80
CA LEU A 25 19.40 2.99 1.50
C LEU A 25 20.11 3.84 2.58
N GLY A 26 20.54 3.20 3.67
CA GLY A 26 21.36 3.82 4.71
C GLY A 26 20.68 4.94 5.51
N MET A 27 19.35 5.01 5.52
CA MET A 27 18.58 5.98 6.29
C MET A 27 18.53 5.57 7.77
N LYS A 28 19.62 5.83 8.51
CA LYS A 28 19.77 5.40 9.91
C LYS A 28 18.77 6.04 10.87
N SER A 29 18.38 7.30 10.63
CA SER A 29 17.47 8.05 11.50
C SER A 29 16.02 7.60 11.28
N GLY A 30 15.39 7.04 12.31
CA GLY A 30 13.96 6.69 12.28
C GLY A 30 13.04 7.91 12.08
N ILE A 31 13.45 9.10 12.52
CA ILE A 31 12.68 10.35 12.24
C ILE A 31 12.72 10.66 10.74
N THR A 32 13.87 10.48 10.10
CA THR A 32 14.02 10.69 8.66
C THR A 32 13.21 9.66 7.87
N ARG A 33 13.23 8.38 8.27
CA ARG A 33 12.40 7.34 7.64
C ARG A 33 10.90 7.60 7.82
N LYS A 34 10.46 8.05 8.99
CA LYS A 34 9.06 8.49 9.19
C LYS A 34 8.67 9.65 8.27
N ARG A 35 9.55 10.63 8.07
CA ARG A 35 9.32 11.71 7.11
C ARG A 35 9.22 11.16 5.68
N PHE A 36 10.14 10.29 5.29
CA PHE A 36 10.12 9.63 3.99
C PHE A 36 8.80 8.87 3.74
N PHE A 37 8.37 8.03 4.69
CA PHE A 37 7.12 7.28 4.56
C PHE A 37 5.89 8.18 4.52
N ARG A 38 5.92 9.34 5.18
CA ARG A 38 4.83 10.32 5.07
C ARG A 38 4.72 10.86 3.64
N GLU A 39 5.82 11.29 3.04
CA GLU A 39 5.82 11.76 1.64
C GLU A 39 5.45 10.62 0.67
N LEU A 40 5.95 9.40 0.92
CA LEU A 40 5.59 8.21 0.12
C LEU A 40 4.09 7.88 0.25
N THR A 41 3.50 8.07 1.42
CA THR A 41 2.05 7.88 1.65
C THR A 41 1.24 8.87 0.83
N GLU A 42 1.66 10.14 0.78
CA GLU A 42 1.03 11.15 -0.07
C GLU A 42 1.14 10.77 -1.55
N LEU A 43 2.34 10.39 -2.01
CA LEU A 43 2.55 9.91 -3.38
C LEU A 43 1.64 8.72 -3.72
N LYS A 44 1.58 7.70 -2.85
CA LYS A 44 0.73 6.52 -3.03
C LYS A 44 -0.76 6.86 -3.07
N THR A 45 -1.19 7.90 -2.36
CA THR A 45 -2.59 8.32 -2.30
C THR A 45 -3.05 8.96 -3.62
N PHE A 46 -2.17 9.72 -4.26
CA PHE A 46 -2.47 10.49 -5.48
C PHE A 46 -1.93 9.86 -6.78
N ALA A 47 -1.21 8.74 -6.70
CA ALA A 47 -0.70 8.02 -7.86
C ALA A 47 -1.83 7.49 -8.76
N ASN A 48 -1.52 7.39 -10.06
CA ASN A 48 -2.39 6.75 -11.04
C ASN A 48 -2.00 5.26 -11.16
N TYR A 49 -2.95 4.37 -10.85
CA TYR A 49 -2.76 2.92 -10.89
C TYR A 49 -3.38 2.25 -12.13
N SER A 50 -3.81 3.01 -13.14
CA SER A 50 -4.54 2.47 -14.31
C SER A 50 -3.81 1.37 -15.08
N THR A 51 -2.49 1.25 -14.96
CA THR A 51 -1.67 0.22 -15.62
C THR A 51 -1.71 -1.13 -14.90
N CYS A 52 -2.01 -1.17 -13.59
CA CYS A 52 -2.02 -2.39 -12.79
C CYS A 52 -3.36 -2.68 -12.09
N ASP A 53 -4.18 -1.67 -11.83
CA ASP A 53 -5.49 -1.79 -11.16
C ASP A 53 -6.64 -1.90 -12.17
N ARG A 54 -6.85 -3.09 -12.73
CA ARG A 54 -7.92 -3.34 -13.72
C ARG A 54 -9.33 -3.30 -13.15
N SER A 55 -9.48 -3.49 -11.83
CA SER A 55 -10.79 -3.57 -11.16
C SER A 55 -11.19 -2.27 -10.46
N ASN A 56 -10.38 -1.22 -10.60
CA ASN A 56 -10.57 0.07 -9.95
C ASN A 56 -10.71 -0.05 -8.42
N LEU A 57 -9.79 -0.78 -7.79
CA LEU A 57 -9.60 -0.86 -6.35
C LEU A 57 -9.20 0.49 -5.75
N ALA A 58 -8.44 1.32 -6.48
CA ALA A 58 -8.05 2.64 -6.03
C ALA A 58 -9.27 3.50 -5.68
N ASP A 59 -10.25 3.57 -6.59
CA ASP A 59 -11.46 4.35 -6.33
C ASP A 59 -12.36 3.68 -5.30
N TRP A 60 -12.38 2.34 -5.23
CA TRP A 60 -13.09 1.64 -4.16
C TRP A 60 -12.56 2.02 -2.78
N LEU A 61 -11.24 1.90 -2.57
CA LEU A 61 -10.57 2.29 -1.33
C LEU A 61 -10.84 3.76 -1.01
N GLY A 62 -10.69 4.64 -2.00
CA GLY A 62 -10.95 6.07 -1.86
C GLY A 62 -12.37 6.42 -1.44
N SER A 63 -13.37 5.61 -1.89
CA SER A 63 -14.76 5.80 -1.49
C SER A 63 -15.04 5.47 -0.02
N LEU A 64 -14.24 4.59 0.60
CA LEU A 64 -14.32 4.30 2.04
C LEU A 64 -13.63 5.37 2.88
N ASP A 65 -12.46 5.79 2.44
CA ASP A 65 -11.67 6.88 3.01
C ASP A 65 -10.61 7.28 1.97
N PRO A 66 -10.48 8.56 1.58
CA PRO A 66 -9.48 8.99 0.60
C PRO A 66 -8.06 8.52 0.93
N ARG A 67 -7.73 8.39 2.22
CA ARG A 67 -6.43 7.90 2.69
C ARG A 67 -6.17 6.44 2.36
N PHE A 68 -7.21 5.61 2.14
CA PHE A 68 -7.04 4.19 1.86
C PHE A 68 -6.53 3.92 0.45
N ARG A 69 -6.59 4.91 -0.46
CA ARG A 69 -5.98 4.81 -1.81
C ARG A 69 -4.50 4.42 -1.74
N GLN A 70 -3.81 4.76 -0.65
CA GLN A 70 -2.41 4.39 -0.44
C GLN A 70 -2.15 2.87 -0.46
N TYR A 71 -3.17 2.05 -0.19
CA TYR A 71 -3.07 0.59 -0.12
C TYR A 71 -3.27 -0.11 -1.46
N THR A 72 -3.63 0.64 -2.52
CA THR A 72 -3.95 0.08 -3.85
C THR A 72 -2.85 -0.84 -4.35
N TYR A 73 -1.61 -0.34 -4.36
CA TYR A 73 -0.50 -1.07 -4.94
C TYR A 73 -0.21 -2.37 -4.18
N GLY A 74 -0.27 -2.35 -2.84
CA GLY A 74 -0.05 -3.55 -2.01
C GLY A 74 -1.10 -4.64 -2.25
N LEU A 75 -2.36 -4.26 -2.46
CA LEU A 75 -3.43 -5.22 -2.79
C LEU A 75 -3.24 -5.79 -4.20
N VAL A 76 -3.00 -4.92 -5.19
CA VAL A 76 -2.84 -5.31 -6.59
C VAL A 76 -1.58 -6.16 -6.80
N SER A 77 -0.48 -5.86 -6.10
CA SER A 77 0.75 -6.67 -6.17
C SER A 77 0.58 -8.08 -5.60
N CYS A 78 -0.41 -8.28 -4.72
CA CYS A 78 -0.81 -9.61 -4.24
C CYS A 78 -1.78 -10.33 -5.20
N GLY A 79 -2.11 -9.73 -6.33
CA GLY A 79 -3.10 -10.26 -7.28
C GLY A 79 -4.55 -10.11 -6.82
N LEU A 80 -4.82 -9.26 -5.81
CA LEU A 80 -6.19 -9.00 -5.38
C LEU A 80 -6.89 -8.04 -6.33
N ASP A 81 -8.15 -8.35 -6.61
CA ASP A 81 -9.09 -7.49 -7.33
C ASP A 81 -10.41 -7.38 -6.54
N ARG A 82 -11.37 -6.57 -7.02
CA ARG A 82 -12.69 -6.42 -6.38
C ARG A 82 -13.43 -7.74 -6.19
N SER A 83 -13.23 -8.73 -7.06
CA SER A 83 -13.95 -10.00 -7.01
C SER A 83 -13.43 -10.91 -5.89
N LEU A 84 -12.15 -10.82 -5.55
CA LEU A 84 -11.51 -11.63 -4.50
C LEU A 84 -11.52 -10.97 -3.13
N LEU A 85 -11.79 -9.66 -3.06
CA LEU A 85 -11.63 -8.88 -1.84
C LEU A 85 -12.47 -9.37 -0.66
N HIS A 86 -13.67 -9.92 -0.93
CA HIS A 86 -14.55 -10.49 0.11
C HIS A 86 -13.95 -11.71 0.82
N ARG A 87 -12.94 -12.36 0.23
CA ARG A 87 -12.26 -13.56 0.76
C ARG A 87 -10.99 -13.25 1.54
N VAL A 88 -10.54 -11.99 1.53
CA VAL A 88 -9.28 -11.62 2.17
C VAL A 88 -9.40 -11.71 3.69
N SER A 89 -8.38 -12.27 4.34
CA SER A 89 -8.28 -12.32 5.79
C SER A 89 -7.57 -11.09 6.36
N GLU A 90 -7.72 -10.85 7.66
CA GLU A 90 -6.95 -9.80 8.33
C GLU A 90 -5.45 -10.03 8.26
N GLN A 91 -5.02 -11.28 8.38
CA GLN A 91 -3.60 -11.66 8.32
C GLN A 91 -3.00 -11.30 6.95
N GLN A 92 -3.69 -11.64 5.85
CA GLN A 92 -3.23 -11.30 4.50
C GLN A 92 -3.15 -9.78 4.29
N LEU A 93 -4.10 -9.01 4.81
CA LEU A 93 -4.02 -7.54 4.74
C LEU A 93 -2.81 -6.98 5.49
N LEU A 94 -2.36 -7.64 6.57
CA LEU A 94 -1.19 -7.22 7.33
C LEU A 94 0.12 -7.66 6.67
N GLU A 95 0.26 -8.96 6.40
CA GLU A 95 1.50 -9.60 6.01
C GLU A 95 1.78 -9.44 4.51
N ASP A 96 0.77 -9.66 3.66
CA ASP A 96 0.95 -9.61 2.21
C ASP A 96 0.75 -8.18 1.68
N CYS A 97 -0.28 -7.47 2.16
CA CYS A 97 -0.65 -6.16 1.63
C CYS A 97 -0.03 -4.96 2.39
N GLY A 98 0.65 -5.19 3.52
CA GLY A 98 1.34 -4.15 4.28
C GLY A 98 0.44 -3.14 5.00
N ILE A 99 -0.80 -3.50 5.35
CA ILE A 99 -1.74 -2.62 6.06
C ILE A 99 -1.55 -2.76 7.57
N HIS A 100 -0.55 -2.07 8.12
CA HIS A 100 -0.18 -2.21 9.55
C HIS A 100 -1.22 -1.64 10.53
N LEU A 101 -2.00 -0.63 10.13
CA LEU A 101 -3.01 -0.03 11.00
C LEU A 101 -4.25 -0.92 11.10
N GLY A 102 -4.44 -1.54 12.27
CA GLY A 102 -5.55 -2.48 12.52
C GLY A 102 -6.94 -1.86 12.28
N VAL A 103 -7.13 -0.59 12.62
CA VAL A 103 -8.39 0.13 12.34
C VAL A 103 -8.66 0.23 10.84
N HIS A 104 -7.62 0.41 10.02
CA HIS A 104 -7.78 0.46 8.57
C HIS A 104 -8.14 -0.92 8.02
N ARG A 105 -7.45 -1.97 8.47
CA ARG A 105 -7.78 -3.36 8.12
C ARG A 105 -9.23 -3.69 8.46
N ALA A 106 -9.68 -3.39 9.67
CA ALA A 106 -11.05 -3.66 10.11
C ALA A 106 -12.10 -2.98 9.22
N ARG A 107 -11.91 -1.70 8.88
CA ARG A 107 -12.82 -0.95 7.98
C ARG A 107 -12.83 -1.52 6.57
N ILE A 108 -11.67 -1.83 6.01
CA ILE A 108 -11.53 -2.42 4.67
C ILE A 108 -12.19 -3.80 4.62
N LEU A 109 -11.93 -4.69 5.60
CA LEU A 109 -12.55 -6.02 5.68
C LEU A 109 -14.07 -5.96 5.79
N THR A 110 -14.57 -5.06 6.63
CA THR A 110 -16.02 -4.89 6.82
C THR A 110 -16.68 -4.49 5.51
N ALA A 111 -16.11 -3.50 4.82
CA ALA A 111 -16.61 -3.06 3.52
C ALA A 111 -16.47 -4.14 2.43
N ALA A 112 -15.37 -4.89 2.42
CA ALA A 112 -15.13 -5.94 1.43
C ALA A 112 -16.15 -7.08 1.54
N ARG A 113 -16.57 -7.44 2.76
CA ARG A 113 -17.58 -8.48 3.00
C ARG A 113 -18.98 -8.05 2.58
N ALA A 114 -19.27 -6.74 2.60
CA ALA A 114 -20.54 -6.20 2.13
C ALA A 114 -20.67 -6.16 0.59
N ILE A 115 -19.62 -6.48 -0.17
CA ILE A 115 -19.67 -6.53 -1.65
C ILE A 115 -20.47 -7.75 -2.15
N THR A 116 -20.61 -8.79 -1.33
CA THR A 116 -21.32 -10.02 -1.66
C THR A 116 -22.79 -10.05 -1.24
N ASP A 117 -23.26 -9.02 -0.54
CA ASP A 117 -24.67 -8.82 -0.17
C ASP A 117 -25.38 -7.92 -1.21
#